data_AF-A0A0L0CJA3-F1
#
_entry.id   AF-A0A0L0CJA3-F1
#
_cell.length_a   1.000
_cell.length_b   1.000
_cell.length_c   1.000
_cell.angle_alpha   90.00
_cell.angle_beta   90.00
_cell.angle_gamma   90.00
#
_symmetry.space_group_name_H-M   'P 1'
#
loop_
_entity.id
_entity.type
_entity.pdbx_description
1 polymer ?
#
loop_
_entity_poly.entity_id
_entity_poly.type
_entity_poly.pdbx_seq_one_letter_code
_entity_poly.pdbx_strand_id
1 'polypeptide(L)'
;CIQTSTTVKTKENLFLEPLTERQLIQVKGDEVVPFLQGLITNDIKHLHPTSNKAIYAMFLNKAGRVMYDTILYSTSEPTRILIDCDKNVANELQRHLRLYRVRRKIDIDSVAEEYKIWQAFECNKQTQNLAVALNPEQSSDLTFSTDPRLKQLGLRLLTTSDKTFSDLTQLFKCEVTIASEENSFRAHRYSLGVAEGIIDMPPGKCFPLEANCDILNGVSFHKGCYIGQELTARVHHTGMIRKRHMPVKLTAPLPADAITATVHNESGANCGTIYGSTAGRALGLLRVENVLKAKKLLVNGSACSTEKPQWWPQELHSNKMSLDSPKPSCSKTLKKEPIEKHRIDTDDGNLELYIKNDKAEIELLETNDNTVTNEDEEKPQDDERIAKIKFHCSNCDMEEMVHYFGLEPNFVFGIKFNEPTYIMRDPFQAPPPRWKPKAEYFVAIGSHCKLCDKKVCKDSECSFFYINSYCLSCVRKVANTFPQDIQQKLKKQLSMI
;
A
#
# COMPACT_ATOMS: atom_id res chain seq x y z
N CYS A 1 -52.77 -18.96 36.02
CA CYS A 1 -52.40 -18.47 34.67
C CYS A 1 -50.88 -18.44 34.54
N ILE A 2 -50.30 -19.50 34.01
CA ILE A 2 -48.87 -19.54 33.65
C ILE A 2 -48.78 -18.87 32.28
N GLN A 3 -48.23 -17.65 32.23
CA GLN A 3 -47.92 -16.99 30.96
C GLN A 3 -46.68 -17.67 30.37
N THR A 4 -46.90 -18.45 29.32
CA THR A 4 -45.86 -19.05 28.50
C THR A 4 -45.15 -17.95 27.72
N SER A 5 -43.90 -17.66 28.12
CA SER A 5 -42.98 -16.83 27.34
C SER A 5 -42.70 -17.51 26.00
N THR A 6 -43.29 -17.00 24.93
CA THR A 6 -43.02 -17.46 23.57
C THR A 6 -41.66 -16.90 23.15
N THR A 7 -40.60 -17.68 23.32
CA THR A 7 -39.31 -17.41 22.68
C THR A 7 -39.49 -17.45 21.17
N VAL A 8 -39.52 -16.27 20.54
CA VAL A 8 -39.41 -16.12 19.09
C VAL A 8 -38.03 -16.66 18.69
N LYS A 9 -37.97 -17.88 18.16
CA LYS A 9 -36.79 -18.37 17.45
C LYS A 9 -36.64 -17.49 16.21
N THR A 10 -35.72 -16.54 16.23
CA THR A 10 -35.29 -15.83 15.02
C THR A 10 -34.76 -16.90 14.06
N LYS A 11 -35.51 -17.17 12.97
CA LYS A 11 -35.05 -18.02 11.87
C LYS A 11 -33.70 -17.49 11.38
N GLU A 12 -32.70 -18.35 11.33
CA GLU A 12 -31.39 -18.02 10.77
C GLU A 12 -31.53 -18.00 9.25
N ASN A 13 -31.64 -16.80 8.67
CA ASN A 13 -31.73 -16.66 7.21
C ASN A 13 -30.31 -16.56 6.63
N LEU A 14 -29.85 -17.66 6.04
CA LEU A 14 -28.64 -17.67 5.21
C LEU A 14 -28.99 -17.16 3.82
N PHE A 15 -28.27 -16.16 3.34
CA PHE A 15 -28.39 -15.67 1.96
C PHE A 15 -27.35 -16.34 1.07
N LEU A 16 -27.76 -16.67 -0.15
CA LEU A 16 -26.88 -17.17 -1.20
C LEU A 16 -27.07 -16.31 -2.46
N GLU A 17 -25.97 -15.75 -2.96
CA GLU A 17 -25.97 -14.83 -4.11
C GLU A 17 -24.91 -15.24 -5.14
N PRO A 18 -25.25 -15.31 -6.45
CA PRO A 18 -24.26 -15.45 -7.50
C PRO A 18 -23.57 -14.10 -7.72
N LEU A 19 -22.24 -14.07 -7.66
CA LEU A 19 -21.49 -12.83 -7.87
C LEU A 19 -21.21 -12.61 -9.35
N THR A 20 -22.22 -12.11 -10.07
CA THR A 20 -22.18 -11.91 -11.52
C THR A 20 -21.17 -10.87 -11.99
N GLU A 21 -20.67 -10.04 -11.09
CA GLU A 21 -19.63 -9.02 -11.35
C GLU A 21 -18.20 -9.55 -11.17
N ARG A 22 -18.05 -10.82 -10.74
CA ARG A 22 -16.76 -11.45 -10.49
C ARG A 22 -16.55 -12.61 -11.46
N GLN A 23 -15.31 -12.86 -11.86
CA GLN A 23 -14.95 -14.02 -12.67
C GLN A 23 -13.56 -14.55 -12.32
N LEU A 24 -13.28 -15.79 -12.76
CA LEU A 24 -12.03 -16.48 -12.50
C LEU A 24 -11.10 -16.47 -13.71
N ILE A 25 -9.82 -16.20 -13.44
CA ILE A 25 -8.69 -16.43 -14.34
C ILE A 25 -7.88 -17.58 -13.76
N GLN A 26 -7.45 -18.49 -14.62
CA GLN A 26 -6.51 -19.53 -14.27
C GLN A 26 -5.08 -19.09 -14.59
N VAL A 27 -4.17 -19.36 -13.66
CA VAL A 27 -2.72 -19.28 -13.89
C VAL A 27 -2.09 -20.61 -13.53
N LYS A 28 -1.49 -21.28 -14.51
CA LYS A 28 -0.96 -22.64 -14.37
C LYS A 28 0.49 -22.75 -14.84
N GLY A 29 1.35 -23.42 -14.09
CA GLY A 29 2.73 -23.71 -14.49
C GLY A 29 3.68 -23.84 -13.29
N ASP A 30 4.84 -24.45 -13.52
CA ASP A 30 5.81 -24.78 -12.46
C ASP A 30 6.33 -23.54 -11.71
N GLU A 31 6.32 -22.38 -12.37
CA GLU A 31 6.81 -21.11 -11.81
C GLU A 31 5.70 -20.19 -11.28
N VAL A 32 4.46 -20.67 -11.14
CA VAL A 32 3.32 -19.81 -10.75
C VAL A 32 3.54 -19.10 -9.41
N VAL A 33 4.11 -19.79 -8.42
CA VAL A 33 4.38 -19.27 -7.08
C VAL A 33 5.38 -18.10 -7.13
N PRO A 34 6.64 -18.27 -7.60
CA PRO A 34 7.57 -17.14 -7.67
C PRO A 34 7.11 -16.03 -8.62
N PHE A 35 6.34 -16.36 -9.66
CA PHE A 35 5.73 -15.38 -10.56
C PHE A 35 4.73 -14.48 -9.85
N LEU A 36 3.70 -15.06 -9.23
CA LEU A 36 2.68 -14.28 -8.51
C LEU A 36 3.27 -13.58 -7.27
N GLN A 37 4.28 -14.18 -6.63
CA GLN A 37 4.95 -13.58 -5.47
C GLN A 37 5.53 -12.20 -5.79
N GLY A 38 5.98 -11.95 -7.03
CA GLY A 38 6.49 -10.63 -7.44
C GLY A 38 5.42 -9.62 -7.87
N LEU A 39 4.15 -10.04 -8.01
CA LEU A 39 3.09 -9.19 -8.59
C LEU A 39 2.02 -8.78 -7.58
N ILE A 40 1.77 -9.60 -6.57
CA ILE A 40 0.69 -9.38 -5.60
C ILE A 40 1.21 -8.78 -4.29
N THR A 41 0.36 -8.06 -3.56
CA THR A 41 0.68 -7.46 -2.25
C THR A 41 0.85 -8.46 -1.11
N ASN A 42 0.26 -9.66 -1.21
CA ASN A 42 0.26 -10.67 -0.15
C ASN A 42 1.27 -11.81 -0.40
N ASP A 43 1.58 -12.61 0.60
CA ASP A 43 2.50 -13.75 0.45
C ASP A 43 1.77 -14.97 -0.13
N ILE A 44 2.06 -15.32 -1.37
CA ILE A 44 1.44 -16.47 -2.04
C ILE A 44 1.79 -17.79 -1.34
N LYS A 45 2.88 -17.85 -0.57
CA LYS A 45 3.29 -19.05 0.17
C LYS A 45 2.33 -19.41 1.30
N HIS A 46 1.45 -18.48 1.70
CA HIS A 46 0.39 -18.75 2.67
C HIS A 46 -0.83 -19.44 2.03
N LEU A 47 -0.90 -19.53 0.70
CA LEU A 47 -1.98 -20.21 -0.01
C LEU A 47 -1.68 -21.72 -0.06
N HIS A 48 -2.51 -22.53 0.59
CA HIS A 48 -2.28 -23.96 0.73
C HIS A 48 -3.60 -24.77 0.60
N PRO A 49 -3.63 -25.87 -0.18
CA PRO A 49 -4.86 -26.63 -0.47
C PRO A 49 -5.60 -27.16 0.76
N THR A 50 -4.90 -27.43 1.86
CA THR A 50 -5.50 -28.03 3.07
C THR A 50 -5.78 -27.04 4.19
N SER A 51 -4.89 -26.06 4.41
CA SER A 51 -4.91 -25.21 5.61
C SER A 51 -5.43 -23.80 5.32
N ASN A 52 -5.19 -23.27 4.13
CA ASN A 52 -5.57 -21.91 3.78
C ASN A 52 -5.88 -21.82 2.29
N LYS A 53 -7.11 -22.19 1.92
CA LYS A 53 -7.54 -22.38 0.53
C LYS A 53 -7.67 -21.09 -0.27
N ALA A 54 -7.73 -19.94 0.39
CA ALA A 54 -7.91 -18.65 -0.25
C ALA A 54 -7.08 -17.56 0.44
N ILE A 55 -6.54 -16.61 -0.33
CA ILE A 55 -5.90 -15.39 0.20
C ILE A 55 -6.42 -14.16 -0.52
N TYR A 56 -6.58 -13.06 0.19
CA TYR A 56 -6.84 -11.76 -0.42
C TYR A 56 -5.52 -11.09 -0.83
N ALA A 57 -5.47 -10.52 -2.01
CA ALA A 57 -4.32 -9.73 -2.45
C ALA A 57 -4.76 -8.67 -3.47
N MET A 58 -3.85 -7.75 -3.75
CA MET A 58 -4.04 -6.71 -4.76
C MET A 58 -2.88 -6.73 -5.73
N PHE A 59 -3.17 -6.37 -6.98
CA PHE A 59 -2.18 -6.02 -7.98
C PHE A 59 -2.06 -4.51 -8.04
N LEU A 60 -0.83 -4.00 -7.97
CA LEU A 60 -0.58 -2.56 -7.96
C LEU A 60 0.06 -2.11 -9.28
N ASN A 61 -0.04 -0.82 -9.55
CA ASN A 61 0.84 -0.18 -10.52
C ASN A 61 2.19 0.19 -9.87
N LYS A 62 3.14 0.65 -10.69
CA LYS A 62 4.47 1.08 -10.24
C LYS A 62 4.43 2.26 -9.25
N ALA A 63 3.35 3.03 -9.23
CA ALA A 63 3.13 4.12 -8.28
C ALA A 63 2.49 3.65 -6.95
N GLY A 64 2.30 2.34 -6.75
CA GLY A 64 1.75 1.77 -5.53
C GLY A 64 0.22 1.94 -5.38
N ARG A 65 -0.50 2.22 -6.47
CA ARG A 65 -1.98 2.31 -6.46
C ARG A 65 -2.61 1.00 -6.89
N VAL A 66 -3.78 0.69 -6.32
CA VAL A 66 -4.53 -0.54 -6.60
C VAL A 66 -5.02 -0.53 -8.04
N MET A 67 -4.72 -1.59 -8.78
CA MET A 67 -5.26 -1.83 -10.13
C MET A 67 -6.38 -2.87 -10.09
N TYR A 68 -6.14 -3.97 -9.37
CA TYR A 68 -7.07 -5.10 -9.30
C TYR A 68 -7.08 -5.66 -7.88
N ASP A 69 -8.26 -5.77 -7.27
CA ASP A 69 -8.48 -6.51 -6.02
C ASP A 69 -8.85 -7.96 -6.33
N THR A 70 -8.12 -8.90 -5.73
CA THR A 70 -8.25 -10.31 -6.07
C THR A 70 -8.33 -11.22 -4.85
N ILE A 71 -9.06 -12.32 -5.01
CA ILE A 71 -8.95 -13.47 -4.11
C ILE A 71 -8.30 -14.59 -4.90
N LEU A 72 -7.22 -15.15 -4.37
CA LEU A 72 -6.49 -16.25 -4.99
C LEU A 72 -6.87 -17.53 -4.29
N TYR A 73 -7.18 -18.58 -5.04
CA TYR A 73 -7.55 -19.89 -4.52
C TYR A 73 -6.53 -20.95 -4.93
N SER A 74 -6.13 -21.78 -3.96
CA SER A 74 -5.38 -23.01 -4.24
C SER A 74 -6.30 -24.02 -4.88
N THR A 75 -5.79 -24.81 -5.82
CA THR A 75 -6.47 -26.00 -6.32
C THR A 75 -5.82 -27.26 -5.76
N SER A 76 -6.37 -28.44 -6.08
CA SER A 76 -5.72 -29.72 -5.80
C SER A 76 -4.38 -29.87 -6.52
N GLU A 77 -4.17 -29.14 -7.62
CA GLU A 77 -2.91 -29.05 -8.36
C GLU A 77 -2.09 -27.84 -7.85
N PRO A 78 -0.93 -28.04 -7.18
CA PRO A 78 -0.16 -26.95 -6.59
C PRO A 78 0.36 -25.91 -7.59
N THR A 79 0.53 -26.31 -8.85
CA THR A 79 0.98 -25.47 -9.96
C THR A 79 -0.16 -24.72 -10.65
N ARG A 80 -1.40 -24.85 -10.14
CA ARG A 80 -2.60 -24.21 -10.70
C ARG A 80 -3.27 -23.35 -9.62
N ILE A 81 -3.35 -22.05 -9.89
CA ILE A 81 -3.98 -21.04 -9.04
C ILE A 81 -5.16 -20.42 -9.80
N LEU A 82 -6.29 -20.26 -9.10
CA LEU A 82 -7.44 -19.51 -9.62
C LEU A 82 -7.44 -18.11 -9.01
N ILE A 83 -7.65 -17.08 -9.84
CA ILE A 83 -7.66 -15.68 -9.45
C ILE A 83 -9.06 -15.13 -9.71
N ASP A 84 -9.78 -14.81 -8.64
CA ASP A 84 -11.04 -14.08 -8.68
C ASP A 84 -10.78 -12.58 -8.80
N CYS A 85 -11.34 -11.98 -9.84
CA CYS A 85 -11.25 -10.56 -10.13
C CYS A 85 -12.59 -10.01 -10.60
N ASP A 86 -12.71 -8.68 -10.63
CA ASP A 86 -13.86 -8.01 -11.25
C ASP A 86 -13.92 -8.32 -12.76
N LYS A 87 -15.10 -8.67 -13.25
CA LYS A 87 -15.28 -9.12 -14.63
C LYS A 87 -14.84 -8.08 -15.65
N ASN A 88 -15.03 -6.80 -15.33
CA ASN A 88 -14.81 -5.70 -16.25
C ASN A 88 -13.32 -5.37 -16.44
N VAL A 89 -12.44 -5.97 -15.64
CA VAL A 89 -10.97 -5.80 -15.72
C VAL A 89 -10.21 -7.12 -15.86
N ALA A 90 -10.90 -8.24 -16.07
CA ALA A 90 -10.23 -9.53 -16.17
C ALA A 90 -9.34 -9.65 -17.41
N ASN A 91 -9.73 -9.05 -18.53
CA ASN A 91 -8.91 -9.04 -19.75
C ASN A 91 -7.64 -8.21 -19.56
N GLU A 92 -7.76 -7.07 -18.87
CA GLU A 92 -6.67 -6.19 -18.48
C GLU A 92 -5.73 -6.89 -17.50
N LEU A 93 -6.26 -7.61 -16.52
CA LEU A 93 -5.48 -8.41 -15.58
C LEU A 93 -4.74 -9.55 -16.31
N GLN A 94 -5.39 -10.28 -17.23
CA GLN A 94 -4.70 -11.29 -18.06
C GLN A 94 -3.56 -10.68 -18.88
N ARG A 95 -3.77 -9.51 -19.51
CA ARG A 95 -2.73 -8.78 -20.25
C ARG A 95 -1.59 -8.35 -19.31
N HIS A 96 -1.91 -7.85 -18.12
CA HIS A 96 -0.95 -7.48 -17.10
C HIS A 96 -0.10 -8.70 -16.68
N LEU A 97 -0.72 -9.85 -16.42
CA LEU A 97 0.00 -11.08 -16.10
C LEU A 97 0.91 -11.52 -17.27
N ARG A 98 0.40 -11.50 -18.51
CA ARG A 98 1.19 -11.86 -19.71
C ARG A 98 2.41 -10.94 -19.92
N LEU A 99 2.30 -9.66 -19.57
CA LEU A 99 3.43 -8.71 -19.63
C LEU A 99 4.60 -9.14 -18.74
N TYR A 100 4.33 -9.66 -17.54
CA TYR A 100 5.38 -10.09 -16.59
C TYR A 100 5.78 -11.56 -16.72
N ARG A 101 5.05 -12.34 -17.53
CA ARG A 101 5.27 -13.78 -17.76
C ARG A 101 6.54 -14.09 -18.57
N VAL A 102 7.16 -13.10 -19.21
CA VAL A 102 8.22 -13.28 -20.23
C VAL A 102 9.23 -14.37 -19.84
N ARG A 103 9.41 -15.35 -20.75
CA ARG A 103 10.29 -16.55 -20.60
C ARG A 103 9.91 -17.56 -19.51
N ARG A 104 8.79 -17.37 -18.79
CA ARG A 104 8.26 -18.38 -17.86
C ARG A 104 7.28 -19.31 -18.54
N LYS A 105 7.35 -20.59 -18.21
CA LYS A 105 6.40 -21.62 -18.66
C LYS A 105 5.13 -21.57 -17.81
N ILE A 106 4.31 -20.55 -18.05
CA ILE A 106 3.06 -20.31 -17.34
C ILE A 106 1.95 -20.07 -18.35
N ASP A 107 0.82 -20.73 -18.20
CA ASP A 107 -0.39 -20.54 -18.98
C ASP A 107 -1.37 -19.65 -18.19
N ILE A 108 -2.03 -18.73 -18.90
CA ILE A 108 -2.92 -17.71 -18.32
C ILE A 108 -4.17 -17.68 -19.18
N ASP A 109 -5.25 -18.23 -18.64
CA ASP A 109 -6.49 -18.49 -19.37
C ASP A 109 -7.71 -17.99 -18.60
N SER A 110 -8.74 -17.55 -19.32
CA SER A 110 -10.05 -17.32 -18.71
C SER A 110 -10.72 -18.65 -18.47
N VAL A 111 -11.35 -18.82 -17.30
CA VAL A 111 -12.18 -19.98 -16.96
C VAL A 111 -13.58 -19.55 -16.53
N ALA A 112 -14.02 -18.38 -17.02
CA ALA A 112 -15.29 -17.75 -16.66
C ALA A 112 -16.52 -18.55 -17.13
N GLU A 113 -16.38 -19.34 -18.20
CA GLU A 113 -17.44 -20.23 -18.68
C GLU A 113 -17.47 -21.56 -17.90
N GLU A 114 -16.35 -21.96 -17.29
CA GLU A 114 -16.24 -23.21 -16.54
C GLU A 114 -16.71 -23.07 -15.10
N TYR A 115 -16.45 -21.91 -14.47
CA TYR A 115 -16.70 -21.69 -13.06
C TYR A 115 -17.57 -20.46 -12.78
N LYS A 116 -18.46 -20.61 -11.80
CA LYS A 116 -19.23 -19.52 -11.18
C LYS A 116 -18.81 -19.32 -9.74
N ILE A 117 -18.94 -18.08 -9.28
CA ILE A 117 -18.63 -17.71 -7.92
C ILE A 117 -19.90 -17.30 -7.20
N TRP A 118 -20.12 -17.89 -6.04
CA TRP A 118 -21.25 -17.60 -5.17
C TRP A 118 -20.76 -17.17 -3.79
N GLN A 119 -21.58 -16.38 -3.12
CA GLN A 119 -21.36 -15.97 -1.75
C GLN A 119 -22.51 -16.46 -0.88
N ALA A 120 -22.19 -17.18 0.20
CA ALA A 120 -23.12 -17.51 1.26
C ALA A 120 -22.81 -16.66 2.51
N PHE A 121 -23.80 -15.94 3.04
CA PHE A 121 -23.60 -14.99 4.14
C PHE A 121 -24.87 -14.77 4.98
N GLU A 122 -24.68 -14.39 6.23
CA GLU A 122 -25.77 -13.98 7.13
C GLU A 122 -25.74 -12.46 7.29
N CYS A 123 -26.87 -11.79 7.02
CA CYS A 123 -27.01 -10.36 7.31
C CYS A 123 -27.17 -10.11 8.82
N ASN A 124 -26.64 -9.00 9.32
CA ASN A 124 -26.89 -8.46 10.66
C ASN A 124 -26.44 -9.32 11.87
N LYS A 125 -25.64 -10.38 11.68
CA LYS A 125 -24.99 -11.10 12.78
C LYS A 125 -23.54 -10.66 12.96
N GLN A 126 -23.14 -10.41 14.21
CA GLN A 126 -21.74 -10.05 14.57
C GLN A 126 -20.78 -11.24 14.39
N THR A 127 -21.29 -12.46 14.52
CA THR A 127 -20.58 -13.72 14.34
C THR A 127 -21.30 -14.57 13.31
N GLN A 128 -20.59 -15.02 12.28
CA GLN A 128 -21.11 -16.01 11.37
C GLN A 128 -20.82 -17.41 11.88
N ASN A 129 -21.88 -18.16 12.17
CA ASN A 129 -21.81 -19.59 12.42
C ASN A 129 -22.47 -20.30 11.24
N LEU A 130 -21.82 -20.26 10.09
CA LEU A 130 -22.29 -20.97 8.91
C LEU A 130 -22.10 -22.47 9.13
N ALA A 131 -23.16 -23.14 9.58
CA ALA A 131 -23.23 -24.58 9.68
C ALA A 131 -23.32 -25.19 8.26
N VAL A 132 -22.19 -25.25 7.56
CA VAL A 132 -22.09 -25.98 6.28
C VAL A 132 -22.38 -27.46 6.56
N ALA A 133 -23.29 -28.06 5.79
CA ALA A 133 -23.70 -29.44 6.02
C ALA A 133 -22.61 -30.45 5.64
N LEU A 134 -21.75 -30.05 4.73
CA LEU A 134 -20.86 -30.94 4.01
C LEU A 134 -19.48 -31.03 4.63
N ASN A 135 -18.97 -32.26 4.61
CA ASN A 135 -17.55 -32.51 4.65
C ASN A 135 -16.93 -31.91 3.37
N PRO A 136 -15.96 -30.98 3.46
CA PRO A 136 -15.30 -30.34 2.31
C PRO A 136 -14.60 -31.30 1.33
N GLU A 137 -14.59 -32.59 1.61
CA GLU A 137 -13.92 -33.65 0.84
C GLU A 137 -14.82 -34.37 -0.17
N GLN A 138 -16.13 -34.06 -0.22
CA GLN A 138 -17.11 -34.85 -1.00
C GLN A 138 -17.45 -34.33 -2.41
N SER A 139 -16.80 -33.28 -2.93
CA SER A 139 -17.01 -32.87 -4.32
C SER A 139 -15.74 -32.33 -4.96
N SER A 140 -15.29 -32.99 -6.04
CA SER A 140 -14.18 -32.52 -6.89
C SER A 140 -14.47 -31.19 -7.60
N ASP A 141 -15.76 -30.86 -7.74
CA ASP A 141 -16.26 -29.80 -8.62
C ASP A 141 -16.60 -28.52 -7.86
N LEU A 142 -16.38 -28.52 -6.54
CA LEU A 142 -16.84 -27.48 -5.64
C LEU A 142 -15.77 -27.15 -4.60
N THR A 143 -15.29 -25.90 -4.61
CA THR A 143 -14.34 -25.41 -3.61
C THR A 143 -15.01 -24.39 -2.69
N PHE A 144 -14.92 -24.63 -1.38
CA PHE A 144 -15.38 -23.70 -0.35
C PHE A 144 -14.21 -23.09 0.39
N SER A 145 -14.34 -21.81 0.70
CA SER A 145 -13.45 -21.12 1.63
C SER A 145 -14.21 -20.06 2.42
N THR A 146 -13.84 -19.86 3.67
CA THR A 146 -14.18 -18.62 4.36
C THR A 146 -13.55 -17.45 3.61
N ASP A 147 -14.30 -16.36 3.46
CA ASP A 147 -13.80 -15.16 2.82
C ASP A 147 -12.52 -14.69 3.54
N PRO A 148 -11.38 -14.61 2.83
CA PRO A 148 -10.09 -14.36 3.46
C PRO A 148 -9.95 -12.92 3.99
N ARG A 149 -10.85 -12.02 3.59
CA ARG A 149 -10.84 -10.62 4.04
C ARG A 149 -11.41 -10.49 5.44
N LEU A 150 -12.57 -11.10 5.67
CA LEU A 150 -13.31 -10.97 6.91
C LEU A 150 -14.31 -12.13 7.07
N LYS A 151 -14.31 -12.80 8.23
CA LYS A 151 -15.23 -13.92 8.51
C LYS A 151 -16.70 -13.53 8.39
N GLN A 152 -17.03 -12.28 8.71
CA GLN A 152 -18.37 -11.71 8.61
C GLN A 152 -18.87 -11.56 7.17
N LEU A 153 -18.03 -11.74 6.15
CA LEU A 153 -18.47 -11.81 4.75
C LEU A 153 -18.97 -13.21 4.36
N GLY A 154 -18.59 -14.23 5.12
CA GLY A 154 -19.05 -15.60 4.96
C GLY A 154 -18.24 -16.46 4.05
N LEU A 155 -18.91 -17.31 3.27
CA LEU A 155 -18.27 -18.35 2.48
C LEU A 155 -18.28 -17.97 1.01
N ARG A 156 -17.11 -18.07 0.39
CA ARG A 156 -16.94 -18.10 -1.05
C ARG A 156 -17.07 -19.53 -1.54
N LEU A 157 -17.94 -19.74 -2.53
CA LEU A 157 -18.14 -21.01 -3.22
C LEU A 157 -17.71 -20.85 -4.67
N LEU A 158 -16.77 -21.68 -5.12
CA LEU A 158 -16.37 -21.81 -6.51
C LEU A 158 -16.96 -23.09 -7.04
N THR A 159 -17.89 -22.98 -7.99
CA THR A 159 -18.68 -24.10 -8.49
C THR A 159 -18.49 -24.20 -10.00
N THR A 160 -18.67 -25.38 -10.57
CA THR A 160 -18.83 -25.51 -12.02
C THR A 160 -20.08 -24.75 -12.49
N SER A 161 -20.06 -24.27 -13.74
CA SER A 161 -21.11 -23.40 -14.28
C SER A 161 -22.48 -24.04 -14.44
N ASP A 162 -22.57 -25.38 -14.45
CA ASP A 162 -23.81 -26.16 -14.48
C ASP A 162 -24.59 -26.10 -13.16
N LYS A 163 -23.93 -25.78 -12.03
CA LYS A 163 -24.60 -25.74 -10.73
C LYS A 163 -25.55 -24.56 -10.63
N THR A 164 -26.77 -24.87 -10.19
CA THR A 164 -27.86 -23.91 -9.98
C THR A 164 -28.01 -23.58 -8.50
N PHE A 165 -28.78 -22.53 -8.19
CA PHE A 165 -29.14 -22.19 -6.81
C PHE A 165 -29.71 -23.41 -6.05
N SER A 166 -30.59 -24.19 -6.68
CA SER A 166 -31.22 -25.37 -6.07
C SER A 166 -30.21 -26.47 -5.73
N ASP A 167 -29.15 -26.63 -6.52
CA ASP A 167 -28.09 -27.60 -6.23
C ASP A 167 -27.27 -27.14 -5.02
N LEU A 168 -27.02 -25.83 -4.93
CA LEU A 168 -26.21 -25.24 -3.88
C LEU A 168 -26.94 -25.10 -2.54
N THR A 169 -28.27 -24.95 -2.54
CA THR A 169 -29.02 -24.89 -1.28
C THR A 169 -28.99 -26.21 -0.52
N GLN A 170 -28.85 -27.35 -1.21
CA GLN A 170 -28.74 -28.67 -0.59
C GLN A 170 -27.46 -28.84 0.25
N LEU A 171 -26.48 -27.96 0.09
CA LEU A 171 -25.20 -27.98 0.79
C LEU A 171 -25.29 -27.46 2.24
N PHE A 172 -26.42 -26.84 2.61
CA PHE A 172 -26.62 -26.18 3.89
C PHE A 172 -27.68 -26.89 4.73
N LYS A 173 -27.47 -26.96 6.05
CA LYS A 173 -28.44 -27.59 6.98
C LYS A 173 -29.59 -26.65 7.39
N CYS A 174 -29.54 -25.41 6.92
CA CYS A 174 -30.48 -24.35 7.28
C CYS A 174 -31.25 -23.88 6.05
N GLU A 175 -32.28 -23.07 6.29
CA GLU A 175 -33.04 -22.42 5.22
C GLU A 175 -32.14 -21.41 4.50
N VAL A 176 -31.98 -21.60 3.19
CA VAL A 176 -31.20 -20.72 2.32
C VAL A 176 -32.14 -19.89 1.48
N THR A 177 -31.97 -18.58 1.52
CA THR A 177 -32.77 -17.61 0.75
C THR A 177 -31.90 -16.99 -0.33
N ILE A 178 -32.47 -16.74 -1.51
CA ILE A 178 -31.79 -15.94 -2.53
C ILE A 178 -31.69 -14.49 -2.06
N ALA A 179 -30.53 -13.86 -2.26
CA ALA A 179 -30.36 -12.46 -1.89
C ALA A 179 -31.26 -11.55 -2.74
N SER A 180 -31.93 -10.59 -2.10
CA SER A 180 -32.64 -9.49 -2.74
C SER A 180 -31.76 -8.23 -2.75
N GLU A 181 -32.19 -7.15 -3.41
CA GLU A 181 -31.42 -5.90 -3.44
C GLU A 181 -31.12 -5.36 -2.02
N GLU A 182 -32.10 -5.42 -1.11
CA GLU A 182 -32.01 -4.94 0.28
C GLU A 182 -31.00 -5.73 1.14
N ASN A 183 -30.83 -7.01 0.83
CA ASN A 183 -29.98 -7.97 1.54
C ASN A 183 -28.88 -8.52 0.62
N SER A 184 -28.52 -7.77 -0.42
CA SER A 184 -27.46 -8.16 -1.35
C SER A 184 -26.12 -8.20 -0.64
N PHE A 185 -25.20 -8.99 -1.18
CA PHE A 185 -23.84 -9.10 -0.69
C PHE A 185 -23.13 -7.75 -0.74
N ARG A 186 -23.42 -6.93 -1.76
CA ARG A 186 -22.94 -5.55 -1.82
C ARG A 186 -23.47 -4.70 -0.66
N ALA A 187 -24.76 -4.79 -0.33
CA ALA A 187 -25.34 -4.09 0.83
C ALA A 187 -24.67 -4.54 2.14
N HIS A 188 -24.44 -5.85 2.29
CA HIS A 188 -23.75 -6.43 3.43
C HIS A 188 -22.29 -5.95 3.54
N ARG A 189 -21.51 -6.01 2.45
CA ARG A 189 -20.15 -5.47 2.37
C ARG A 189 -20.08 -3.98 2.73
N TYR A 190 -21.01 -3.18 2.21
CA TYR A 190 -21.08 -1.75 2.54
C TYR A 190 -21.39 -1.51 4.01
N SER A 191 -22.22 -2.34 4.65
CA SER A 191 -22.45 -2.25 6.09
C SER A 191 -21.20 -2.52 6.91
N LEU A 192 -20.29 -3.36 6.39
CA LEU A 192 -19.02 -3.72 7.01
C LEU A 192 -17.87 -2.78 6.60
N GLY A 193 -18.06 -1.89 5.62
CA GLY A 193 -16.98 -1.03 5.12
C GLY A 193 -15.93 -1.78 4.28
N VAL A 194 -16.32 -2.84 3.57
CA VAL A 194 -15.41 -3.65 2.74
C VAL A 194 -15.62 -3.33 1.25
N ALA A 195 -14.55 -2.87 0.60
CA ALA A 195 -14.51 -2.59 -0.83
C ALA A 195 -14.32 -3.86 -1.67
N GLU A 196 -14.96 -3.94 -2.84
CA GLU A 196 -14.76 -4.99 -3.83
C GLU A 196 -15.04 -4.48 -5.25
N GLY A 197 -14.14 -4.75 -6.18
CA GLY A 197 -14.30 -4.43 -7.59
C GLY A 197 -14.07 -2.97 -7.97
N ILE A 198 -14.25 -2.67 -9.25
CA ILE A 198 -13.80 -1.40 -9.86
C ILE A 198 -14.68 -0.20 -9.51
N ILE A 199 -15.91 -0.45 -9.06
CA ILE A 199 -16.80 0.62 -8.60
C ILE A 199 -16.23 1.16 -7.28
N ASP A 200 -15.98 0.28 -6.32
CA ASP A 200 -15.47 0.63 -4.99
C ASP A 200 -14.01 1.09 -5.05
N MET A 201 -13.19 0.47 -5.91
CA MET A 201 -11.77 0.77 -6.08
C MET A 201 -11.41 0.98 -7.56
N PRO A 202 -11.70 2.16 -8.13
CA PRO A 202 -11.37 2.43 -9.51
C PRO A 202 -9.86 2.28 -9.78
N PRO A 203 -9.45 1.55 -10.84
CA PRO A 203 -8.05 1.23 -11.09
C PRO A 203 -7.15 2.48 -11.11
N GLY A 204 -6.08 2.43 -10.33
CA GLY A 204 -5.09 3.51 -10.21
C GLY A 204 -5.56 4.72 -9.41
N LYS A 205 -6.67 4.65 -8.66
CA LYS A 205 -7.15 5.78 -7.83
C LYS A 205 -6.79 5.64 -6.35
N CYS A 206 -7.09 4.52 -5.71
CA CYS A 206 -6.86 4.33 -4.28
C CYS A 206 -5.51 3.68 -3.96
N PHE A 207 -5.00 3.95 -2.77
CA PHE A 207 -3.87 3.20 -2.21
C PHE A 207 -4.36 1.93 -1.48
N PRO A 208 -3.55 0.87 -1.40
CA PRO A 208 -3.94 -0.39 -0.75
C PRO A 208 -4.38 -0.20 0.71
N LEU A 209 -3.65 0.63 1.46
CA LEU A 209 -3.94 0.93 2.86
C LEU A 209 -5.21 1.78 3.04
N GLU A 210 -5.57 2.60 2.04
CA GLU A 210 -6.86 3.28 2.00
C GLU A 210 -8.01 2.29 1.76
N ALA A 211 -7.74 1.19 1.04
CA ALA A 211 -8.64 0.06 0.86
C ALA A 211 -8.63 -0.96 2.02
N ASN A 212 -8.02 -0.60 3.16
CA ASN A 212 -7.95 -1.44 4.36
C ASN A 212 -7.23 -2.78 4.16
N CYS A 213 -6.35 -2.91 3.16
CA CYS A 213 -5.70 -4.18 2.88
C CYS A 213 -4.82 -4.69 4.04
N ASP A 214 -4.29 -3.79 4.87
CA ASP A 214 -3.50 -4.09 6.07
C ASP A 214 -4.30 -4.78 7.17
N ILE A 215 -5.60 -4.52 7.23
CA ILE A 215 -6.52 -5.06 8.25
C ILE A 215 -7.54 -6.05 7.68
N LEU A 216 -7.50 -6.29 6.36
CA LEU A 216 -8.28 -7.31 5.63
C LEU A 216 -7.40 -8.44 5.08
N ASN A 217 -6.25 -8.69 5.71
CA ASN A 217 -5.30 -9.76 5.32
C ASN A 217 -4.86 -9.69 3.84
N GLY A 218 -4.79 -8.49 3.27
CA GLY A 218 -4.54 -8.25 1.84
C GLY A 218 -3.10 -7.88 1.49
N VAL A 219 -2.22 -7.72 2.48
CA VAL A 219 -0.81 -7.36 2.27
C VAL A 219 0.08 -8.08 3.27
N SER A 220 1.27 -8.50 2.83
CA SER A 220 2.32 -9.00 3.71
C SER A 220 3.48 -8.01 3.73
N PHE A 221 3.86 -7.57 4.93
CA PHE A 221 5.04 -6.73 5.14
C PHE A 221 6.33 -7.52 5.35
N HIS A 222 6.23 -8.86 5.36
CA HIS A 222 7.36 -9.77 5.61
C HIS A 222 7.76 -10.60 4.37
N LYS A 223 7.12 -10.35 3.22
CA LYS A 223 7.45 -11.01 1.95
C LYS A 223 8.53 -10.26 1.17
N GLY A 224 9.04 -10.91 0.12
CA GLY A 224 9.98 -10.30 -0.84
C GLY A 224 9.34 -9.21 -1.70
N CYS A 225 10.15 -8.63 -2.60
CA CYS A 225 9.74 -7.51 -3.43
C CYS A 225 8.53 -7.82 -4.33
N TYR A 226 7.64 -6.85 -4.45
CA TYR A 226 6.52 -6.88 -5.39
C TYR A 226 6.28 -5.48 -5.99
N ILE A 227 5.56 -5.41 -7.11
CA ILE A 227 5.31 -4.15 -7.82
C ILE A 227 4.57 -3.15 -6.92
N GLY A 228 5.12 -1.94 -6.78
CA GLY A 228 4.48 -0.85 -6.02
C GLY A 228 4.59 -0.98 -4.49
N GLN A 229 5.51 -1.82 -4.00
CA GLN A 229 5.74 -2.05 -2.58
C GLN A 229 6.21 -0.79 -1.84
N GLU A 230 7.07 0.02 -2.45
CA GLU A 230 7.85 1.07 -1.80
C GLU A 230 6.97 2.08 -1.07
N LEU A 231 5.91 2.54 -1.74
CA LEU A 231 4.97 3.49 -1.15
C LEU A 231 4.09 2.85 -0.07
N THR A 232 3.64 1.61 -0.31
CA THR A 232 2.83 0.85 0.66
C THR A 232 3.60 0.63 1.96
N ALA A 233 4.87 0.19 1.86
CA ALA A 233 5.76 -0.01 3.00
C ALA A 233 6.06 1.32 3.72
N ARG A 234 6.35 2.39 2.98
CA ARG A 234 6.61 3.72 3.56
C ARG A 234 5.42 4.23 4.38
N VAL A 235 4.20 4.15 3.84
CA VAL A 235 3.00 4.62 4.55
C VAL A 235 2.72 3.77 5.78
N HIS A 236 2.93 2.45 5.70
CA HIS A 236 2.81 1.56 6.85
C HIS A 236 3.80 1.92 7.98
N HIS A 237 5.08 2.14 7.65
CA HIS A 237 6.10 2.47 8.65
C HIS A 237 6.00 3.90 9.21
N THR A 238 5.48 4.86 8.43
CA THR A 238 5.25 6.24 8.91
C THR A 238 3.95 6.38 9.71
N GLY A 239 3.08 5.37 9.69
CA GLY A 239 1.91 5.25 10.57
C GLY A 239 0.75 6.20 10.27
N MET A 240 0.81 7.03 9.22
CA MET A 240 -0.19 8.07 8.99
C MET A 240 -1.14 7.74 7.84
N ILE A 241 -2.13 6.88 8.09
CA ILE A 241 -3.21 6.59 7.14
C ILE A 241 -4.41 7.50 7.45
N ARG A 242 -4.55 8.58 6.68
CA ARG A 242 -5.59 9.60 6.92
C ARG A 242 -6.95 9.26 6.32
N LYS A 243 -6.98 8.44 5.26
CA LYS A 243 -8.19 8.05 4.56
C LYS A 243 -8.35 6.54 4.55
N ARG A 244 -9.58 6.07 4.73
CA ARG A 244 -9.94 4.64 4.64
C ARG A 244 -11.33 4.48 4.04
N HIS A 245 -11.58 3.34 3.42
CA HIS A 245 -12.94 2.92 3.09
C HIS A 245 -13.73 2.68 4.37
N MET A 246 -14.87 3.36 4.50
CA MET A 246 -15.73 3.34 5.66
C MET A 246 -17.19 3.18 5.25
N PRO A 247 -18.01 2.49 6.07
CA PRO A 247 -19.44 2.33 5.82
C PRO A 247 -20.14 3.67 5.98
N VAL A 248 -21.08 3.99 5.09
CA VAL A 248 -21.94 5.18 5.20
C VAL A 248 -23.39 4.75 5.18
N LYS A 249 -24.15 5.16 6.20
CA LYS A 249 -25.61 5.01 6.27
C LYS A 249 -26.24 6.29 5.74
N LEU A 250 -27.05 6.16 4.69
CA LEU A 250 -27.73 7.27 4.02
C LEU A 250 -29.14 7.42 4.56
N THR A 251 -29.59 8.65 4.84
CA THR A 251 -31.00 8.89 5.20
C THR A 251 -31.90 9.09 3.98
N ALA A 252 -31.31 9.32 2.81
CA ALA A 252 -31.99 9.49 1.53
C ALA A 252 -31.18 8.80 0.42
N PRO A 253 -31.84 8.26 -0.62
CA PRO A 253 -31.14 7.66 -1.75
C PRO A 253 -30.26 8.70 -2.46
N LEU A 254 -29.11 8.26 -2.98
CA LEU A 254 -28.33 9.09 -3.89
C LEU A 254 -29.03 9.16 -5.26
N PRO A 255 -28.83 10.24 -6.03
CA PRO A 255 -29.32 10.32 -7.40
C PRO A 255 -28.82 9.13 -8.22
N ALA A 256 -29.70 8.52 -9.02
CA ALA A 256 -29.42 7.29 -9.76
C ALA A 256 -28.28 7.45 -10.80
N ASP A 257 -28.03 8.67 -11.24
CA ASP A 257 -26.99 9.09 -12.18
C ASP A 257 -25.65 9.46 -11.50
N ALA A 258 -25.64 9.59 -10.17
CA ALA A 258 -24.43 9.97 -9.44
C ALA A 258 -23.46 8.78 -9.34
N ILE A 259 -22.41 8.78 -10.18
CA ILE A 259 -21.31 7.81 -10.11
C ILE A 259 -20.54 7.94 -8.78
N THR A 260 -20.41 9.18 -8.28
CA THR A 260 -19.77 9.46 -6.98
C THR A 260 -20.50 10.59 -6.27
N ALA A 261 -20.45 10.61 -4.93
CA ALA A 261 -20.98 11.71 -4.13
C ALA A 261 -19.97 12.17 -3.08
N THR A 262 -19.94 13.46 -2.75
CA THR A 262 -19.02 14.00 -1.75
C THR A 262 -19.68 14.07 -0.38
N VAL A 263 -18.97 13.64 0.66
CA VAL A 263 -19.38 13.79 2.05
C VAL A 263 -18.83 15.10 2.59
N HIS A 264 -19.68 15.92 3.19
CA HIS A 264 -19.31 17.17 3.87
C HIS A 264 -19.63 17.09 5.36
N ASN A 265 -18.86 17.79 6.19
CA ASN A 265 -19.22 18.01 7.59
C ASN A 265 -20.15 19.24 7.77
N GLU A 266 -20.48 19.58 9.02
CA GLU A 266 -21.29 20.74 9.38
C GLU A 266 -20.72 22.09 8.92
N SER A 267 -19.40 22.18 8.72
CA SER A 267 -18.72 23.40 8.23
C SER A 267 -18.60 23.45 6.71
N GLY A 268 -19.17 22.48 5.98
CA GLY A 268 -19.05 22.36 4.53
C GLY A 268 -17.73 21.76 4.04
N ALA A 269 -16.81 21.39 4.95
CA ALA A 269 -15.53 20.81 4.58
C ALA A 269 -15.69 19.43 3.98
N ASN A 270 -14.97 19.16 2.89
CA ASN A 270 -14.95 17.86 2.22
C ASN A 270 -14.32 16.80 3.14
N CYS A 271 -15.07 15.76 3.45
CA CYS A 271 -14.66 14.63 4.28
C CYS A 271 -14.32 13.37 3.48
N GLY A 272 -14.64 13.31 2.19
CA GLY A 272 -14.34 12.15 1.34
C GLY A 272 -15.37 11.95 0.24
N THR A 273 -15.25 10.82 -0.44
CA THR A 273 -16.06 10.49 -1.63
C THR A 273 -16.70 9.12 -1.47
N ILE A 274 -17.99 9.04 -1.75
CA ILE A 274 -18.76 7.80 -1.92
C ILE A 274 -18.60 7.31 -3.35
N TYR A 275 -18.27 6.03 -3.50
CA TYR A 275 -18.09 5.37 -4.80
C TYR A 275 -19.27 4.49 -5.21
N GLY A 276 -20.06 4.04 -4.23
CA GLY A 276 -21.24 3.22 -4.52
C GLY A 276 -22.23 3.24 -3.37
N SER A 277 -23.51 3.01 -3.71
CA SER A 277 -24.61 2.90 -2.76
C SER A 277 -25.60 1.84 -3.18
N THR A 278 -26.26 1.21 -2.22
CA THR A 278 -27.32 0.22 -2.42
C THR A 278 -28.12 0.10 -1.12
N ALA A 279 -29.46 0.01 -1.20
CA ALA A 279 -30.33 -0.22 -0.03
C ALA A 279 -30.04 0.71 1.18
N GLY A 280 -29.87 2.03 0.95
CA GLY A 280 -29.57 3.01 1.99
C GLY A 280 -28.17 2.90 2.63
N ARG A 281 -27.33 2.00 2.12
CA ARG A 281 -25.93 1.82 2.54
C ARG A 281 -25.01 2.27 1.42
N ALA A 282 -23.85 2.80 1.78
CA ALA A 282 -22.84 3.27 0.85
C ALA A 282 -21.45 2.97 1.38
N LEU A 283 -20.47 3.01 0.47
CA LEU A 283 -19.06 2.90 0.80
C LEU A 283 -18.35 4.19 0.40
N GLY A 284 -17.67 4.80 1.37
CA GLY A 284 -16.94 6.04 1.16
C GLY A 284 -15.46 5.89 1.48
N LEU A 285 -14.61 6.48 0.64
CA LEU A 285 -13.20 6.75 0.99
C LEU A 285 -13.15 8.06 1.78
N LEU A 286 -13.14 7.93 3.10
CA LEU A 286 -13.34 9.04 4.03
C LEU A 286 -12.06 9.38 4.79
N ARG A 287 -11.86 10.67 5.08
CA ARG A 287 -10.86 11.17 6.02
C ARG A 287 -11.30 10.79 7.44
N VAL A 288 -10.63 9.78 8.02
CA VAL A 288 -11.07 9.10 9.25
C VAL A 288 -11.28 10.09 10.40
N GLU A 289 -10.31 10.95 10.67
CA GLU A 289 -10.44 11.94 11.76
C GLU A 289 -11.57 12.94 11.52
N ASN A 290 -11.73 13.42 10.28
CA ASN A 290 -12.74 14.43 9.96
C ASN A 290 -14.15 13.89 10.18
N VAL A 291 -14.41 12.66 9.75
CA VAL A 291 -15.76 12.07 9.88
C VAL A 291 -16.08 11.62 11.29
N LEU A 292 -15.08 11.18 12.07
CA LEU A 292 -15.28 10.79 13.46
C LEU A 292 -15.44 11.99 14.41
N LYS A 293 -14.86 13.14 14.09
CA LYS A 293 -14.99 14.38 14.88
C LYS A 293 -16.20 15.24 14.48
N ALA A 294 -16.76 15.02 13.28
CA ALA A 294 -17.89 15.80 12.78
C ALA A 294 -19.15 15.56 13.62
N LYS A 295 -19.88 16.63 13.93
CA LYS A 295 -21.19 16.52 14.60
C LYS A 295 -22.29 16.08 13.63
N LYS A 296 -22.16 16.46 12.36
CA LYS A 296 -23.12 16.14 11.31
C LYS A 296 -22.38 15.89 10.01
N LEU A 297 -22.80 14.84 9.29
CA LEU A 297 -22.36 14.58 7.93
C LEU A 297 -23.51 14.75 6.95
N LEU A 298 -23.17 15.29 5.79
CA LEU A 298 -24.10 15.64 4.72
C LEU A 298 -23.61 15.08 3.39
N VAL A 299 -24.53 14.53 2.61
CA VAL A 299 -24.32 14.17 1.21
C VAL A 299 -25.51 14.71 0.43
N ASN A 300 -25.24 15.56 -0.58
CA ASN A 300 -26.28 16.25 -1.36
C ASN A 300 -27.36 16.92 -0.49
N GLY A 301 -26.94 17.55 0.61
CA GLY A 301 -27.84 18.22 1.58
C GLY A 301 -28.62 17.29 2.52
N SER A 302 -28.62 15.98 2.28
CA SER A 302 -29.24 14.98 3.16
C SER A 302 -28.26 14.52 4.23
N ALA A 303 -28.79 14.20 5.42
CA ALA A 303 -27.96 13.68 6.50
C ALA A 303 -27.41 12.28 6.15
N CYS A 304 -26.21 11.98 6.64
CA CYS A 304 -25.68 10.63 6.64
C CYS A 304 -24.89 10.38 7.93
N SER A 305 -24.57 9.12 8.19
CA SER A 305 -23.71 8.74 9.30
C SER A 305 -22.69 7.70 8.86
N THR A 306 -21.57 7.64 9.59
CA THR A 306 -20.53 6.65 9.40
C THR A 306 -20.03 6.24 10.77
N GLU A 307 -19.49 5.03 10.86
CA GLU A 307 -18.92 4.50 12.10
C GLU A 307 -17.66 3.72 11.77
N LYS A 308 -16.73 3.66 12.73
CA LYS A 308 -15.58 2.78 12.63
C LYS A 308 -16.09 1.33 12.61
N PRO A 309 -15.75 0.53 11.59
CA PRO A 309 -16.14 -0.88 11.57
C PRO A 309 -15.62 -1.63 12.80
N GLN A 310 -16.46 -2.50 13.37
CA GLN A 310 -16.14 -3.23 14.61
C GLN A 310 -14.94 -4.17 14.47
N TRP A 311 -14.64 -4.62 13.24
CA TRP A 311 -13.50 -5.48 12.94
C TRP A 311 -12.18 -4.72 12.80
N TRP A 312 -12.21 -3.37 12.80
CA TRP A 312 -10.96 -2.61 12.89
C TRP A 312 -10.32 -2.85 14.26
N PRO A 313 -8.98 -2.89 14.35
CA PRO A 313 -8.29 -2.98 15.63
C PRO A 313 -8.79 -1.89 16.60
N GLN A 314 -8.98 -2.23 17.88
CA GLN A 314 -9.52 -1.36 18.95
C GLN A 314 -8.58 -0.21 19.38
N GLU A 315 -7.86 0.37 18.42
CA GLU A 315 -6.78 1.36 18.50
C GLU A 315 -5.38 0.74 18.39
N LEU A 316 -4.78 0.98 17.22
CA LEU A 316 -3.34 1.13 17.06
C LEU A 316 -2.95 2.40 17.85
N HIS A 317 -2.89 2.31 19.17
CA HIS A 317 -2.27 3.37 19.94
C HIS A 317 -0.89 3.63 19.35
N SER A 318 -0.60 4.88 19.07
CA SER A 318 0.74 5.36 18.84
C SER A 318 1.64 4.86 19.98
N ASN A 319 2.28 3.71 19.79
CA ASN A 319 3.43 3.31 20.57
C ASN A 319 4.58 4.25 20.18
N LYS A 320 4.49 5.49 20.67
CA LYS A 320 5.68 6.15 21.18
C LYS A 320 6.14 5.25 22.33
N MET A 321 7.02 4.30 22.03
CA MET A 321 7.89 3.77 23.08
C MET A 321 8.72 4.97 23.57
N SER A 322 8.25 5.59 24.64
CA SER A 322 9.07 6.39 25.53
C SER A 322 10.12 5.45 26.11
N LEU A 323 11.32 5.47 25.53
CA LEU A 323 12.52 4.98 26.18
C LEU A 323 12.88 5.98 27.29
N ASP A 324 12.15 5.91 28.41
CA ASP A 324 12.67 6.39 29.69
C ASP A 324 13.56 5.27 30.25
N SER A 325 14.87 5.48 30.15
CA SER A 325 15.87 4.79 30.98
C SER A 325 16.87 5.82 31.51
N PRO A 326 17.42 5.59 32.71
CA PRO A 326 18.00 6.65 33.53
C PRO A 326 19.33 7.13 32.96
N LYS A 327 19.52 8.45 32.87
CA LYS A 327 20.83 9.04 32.56
C LYS A 327 21.82 8.70 33.70
N PRO A 328 22.96 8.06 33.44
CA PRO A 328 24.04 8.02 34.40
C PRO A 328 24.67 9.41 34.49
N SER A 329 24.81 9.87 35.73
CA SER A 329 25.48 11.11 36.11
C SER A 329 26.94 11.10 35.64
N CYS A 330 27.35 12.13 34.89
CA CYS A 330 28.76 12.50 34.85
C CYS A 330 28.86 14.02 34.78
N SER A 331 29.26 14.58 35.91
CA SER A 331 29.65 15.96 36.11
C SER A 331 30.91 16.27 35.30
N LYS A 332 30.87 17.36 34.52
CA LYS A 332 32.02 18.24 34.30
C LYS A 332 31.57 19.57 33.72
N THR A 333 31.74 20.58 34.56
CA THR A 333 31.51 22.01 34.35
C THR A 333 32.45 22.55 33.27
N LEU A 334 31.89 23.11 32.20
CA LEU A 334 32.58 24.08 31.36
C LEU A 334 31.63 25.26 31.09
N LYS A 335 32.13 26.45 31.40
CA LYS A 335 31.43 27.73 31.50
C LYS A 335 30.84 28.14 30.14
N LYS A 336 29.58 28.61 30.14
CA LYS A 336 28.97 29.36 29.04
C LYS A 336 29.05 30.86 29.38
N GLU A 337 29.60 31.65 28.47
CA GLU A 337 29.35 33.08 28.39
C GLU A 337 28.16 33.37 27.45
N PRO A 338 27.42 34.48 27.66
CA PRO A 338 26.09 34.69 27.10
C PRO A 338 26.15 35.42 25.76
N ILE A 339 25.35 34.99 24.78
CA ILE A 339 25.01 35.79 23.60
C ILE A 339 23.49 35.76 23.40
N GLU A 340 22.99 36.94 23.04
CA GLU A 340 21.64 37.48 23.21
C GLU A 340 20.53 36.76 22.41
N LYS A 341 19.34 36.73 23.02
CA LYS A 341 18.10 36.31 22.37
C LYS A 341 17.54 37.48 21.56
N HIS A 342 17.57 37.39 20.23
CA HIS A 342 16.63 38.16 19.40
C HIS A 342 15.35 37.35 19.18
N ARG A 343 14.27 37.86 19.78
CA ARG A 343 12.87 37.60 19.43
C ARG A 343 12.61 38.12 18.01
N ILE A 344 12.03 37.30 17.15
CA ILE A 344 11.20 37.77 16.05
C ILE A 344 9.91 36.95 16.13
N ASP A 345 8.84 37.65 16.45
CA ASP A 345 7.46 37.20 16.36
C ASP A 345 7.09 37.07 14.87
N THR A 346 6.50 35.96 14.46
CA THR A 346 5.81 35.86 13.17
C THR A 346 4.35 35.56 13.42
N ASP A 347 3.55 36.59 13.12
CA ASP A 347 2.10 36.63 13.07
C ASP A 347 1.66 35.92 11.78
N ASP A 348 1.03 34.75 11.90
CA ASP A 348 0.54 33.96 10.76
C ASP A 348 -0.79 34.55 10.25
N GLY A 349 -0.67 35.48 9.30
CA GLY A 349 -1.77 35.99 8.50
C GLY A 349 -1.95 35.16 7.20
N ASN A 350 -3.13 34.54 7.08
CA ASN A 350 -3.75 34.01 5.86
C ASN A 350 -3.31 34.68 4.55
N LEU A 351 -2.97 33.89 3.52
CA LEU A 351 -3.07 34.35 2.12
C LEU A 351 -3.63 33.24 1.22
N GLU A 352 -4.92 33.35 0.92
CA GLU A 352 -5.61 32.69 -0.19
C GLU A 352 -5.12 33.30 -1.52
N LEU A 353 -4.72 32.47 -2.48
CA LEU A 353 -4.41 32.92 -3.85
C LEU A 353 -5.66 32.79 -4.73
N TYR A 354 -6.31 33.92 -4.98
CA TYR A 354 -7.27 34.11 -6.06
C TYR A 354 -6.54 34.32 -7.39
N ILE A 355 -6.95 33.58 -8.43
CA ILE A 355 -6.53 33.74 -9.83
C ILE A 355 -7.33 34.90 -10.45
N LYS A 356 -6.65 35.86 -11.10
CA LYS A 356 -7.25 36.72 -12.13
C LYS A 356 -6.26 37.15 -13.23
N ASN A 357 -6.76 37.00 -14.46
CA ASN A 357 -6.45 37.69 -15.72
C ASN A 357 -5.37 37.14 -16.67
N ASP A 358 -5.86 36.33 -17.62
CA ASP A 358 -5.23 35.78 -18.83
C ASP A 358 -4.67 36.84 -19.83
N LYS A 359 -4.74 38.13 -19.50
CA LYS A 359 -4.28 39.23 -20.36
C LYS A 359 -2.81 39.60 -20.13
N ALA A 360 -2.28 39.33 -18.94
CA ALA A 360 -0.87 39.58 -18.62
C ALA A 360 0.07 38.48 -19.17
N GLU A 361 -0.48 37.31 -19.51
CA GLU A 361 0.29 36.16 -20.00
C GLU A 361 0.60 36.26 -21.51
N ILE A 362 -0.25 36.96 -22.28
CA ILE A 362 -0.03 37.18 -23.73
C ILE A 362 1.06 38.24 -23.97
N GLU A 363 1.12 39.29 -23.16
CA GLU A 363 2.12 40.37 -23.29
C GLU A 363 3.54 39.89 -22.94
N LEU A 364 3.65 38.84 -22.11
CA LEU A 364 4.92 38.18 -21.77
C LEU A 364 5.43 37.24 -22.89
N LEU A 365 4.56 36.83 -23.82
CA LEU A 365 4.89 35.87 -24.89
C LEU A 365 5.24 36.54 -26.23
N GLU A 366 4.97 37.83 -26.41
CA GLU A 366 5.16 38.53 -27.71
C GLU A 366 6.47 39.33 -27.83
N THR A 367 7.32 39.42 -26.79
CA THR A 367 8.48 40.34 -26.78
C THR A 367 9.88 39.73 -26.85
N ASN A 368 10.05 38.41 -27.02
CA ASN A 368 11.40 37.81 -27.05
C ASN A 368 11.67 36.88 -28.25
N ASP A 369 11.27 37.30 -29.45
CA ASP A 369 11.91 36.84 -30.68
C ASP A 369 12.71 38.00 -31.31
N ASN A 370 14.02 37.74 -31.46
CA ASN A 370 15.08 38.56 -32.07
C ASN A 370 15.81 39.55 -31.14
N THR A 371 16.98 39.13 -30.63
CA THR A 371 18.26 39.67 -31.11
C THR A 371 19.43 38.92 -30.45
N VAL A 372 20.23 38.27 -31.31
CA VAL A 372 21.58 37.84 -30.98
C VAL A 372 22.44 39.09 -30.84
N THR A 373 23.07 39.27 -29.68
CA THR A 373 24.31 40.02 -29.55
C THR A 373 25.30 39.17 -28.78
N ASN A 374 26.38 38.80 -29.48
CA ASN A 374 27.61 38.33 -28.87
C ASN A 374 28.22 39.49 -28.10
N GLU A 375 28.56 39.27 -26.84
CA GLU A 375 29.69 39.82 -26.09
C GLU A 375 29.37 39.66 -24.60
N ASP A 376 29.80 38.54 -24.03
CA ASP A 376 30.23 38.49 -22.63
C ASP A 376 31.05 37.21 -22.42
N GLU A 377 32.24 37.41 -21.89
CA GLU A 377 33.36 36.48 -21.81
C GLU A 377 33.01 35.13 -21.17
N GLU A 378 33.46 34.05 -21.81
CA GLU A 378 33.39 32.67 -21.33
C GLU A 378 34.02 32.52 -19.93
N LYS A 379 33.19 32.59 -18.89
CA LYS A 379 33.44 31.81 -17.67
C LYS A 379 32.89 30.41 -17.93
N PRO A 380 33.67 29.33 -17.77
CA PRO A 380 33.16 27.99 -18.00
C PRO A 380 32.00 27.77 -17.03
N GLN A 381 30.79 27.69 -17.60
CA GLN A 381 29.56 27.43 -16.88
C GLN A 381 29.78 26.11 -16.14
N ASP A 382 29.85 26.17 -14.81
CA ASP A 382 30.10 25.00 -13.96
C ASP A 382 28.89 24.07 -14.05
N ASP A 383 28.87 23.22 -15.08
CA ASP A 383 27.78 22.30 -15.30
C ASP A 383 27.79 21.26 -14.19
N GLU A 384 26.96 21.48 -13.17
CA GLU A 384 26.76 20.60 -12.01
C GLU A 384 26.25 19.19 -12.39
N ARG A 385 25.98 18.92 -13.68
CA ARG A 385 25.66 17.60 -14.21
C ARG A 385 26.92 16.78 -14.54
N ILE A 386 28.06 17.44 -14.74
CA ILE A 386 29.31 16.78 -15.07
C ILE A 386 30.00 16.32 -13.78
N ALA A 387 30.27 15.02 -13.68
CA ALA A 387 31.04 14.48 -12.57
C ALA A 387 32.53 14.86 -12.73
N LYS A 388 33.11 15.48 -11.71
CA LYS A 388 34.47 16.07 -11.78
C LYS A 388 35.43 15.49 -10.73
N ILE A 389 34.91 14.80 -9.73
CA ILE A 389 35.69 14.29 -8.61
C ILE A 389 36.01 12.82 -8.86
N LYS A 390 37.29 12.46 -9.01
CA LYS A 390 37.70 11.06 -9.13
C LYS A 390 37.64 10.37 -7.77
N PHE A 391 36.81 9.34 -7.67
CA PHE A 391 36.80 8.38 -6.57
C PHE A 391 37.58 7.13 -6.98
N HIS A 392 38.35 6.58 -6.04
CA HIS A 392 39.09 5.33 -6.20
C HIS A 392 39.09 4.61 -4.84
N CYS A 393 38.49 3.42 -4.78
CA CYS A 393 38.44 2.60 -3.58
C CYS A 393 39.79 1.90 -3.34
N SER A 394 40.42 2.15 -2.19
CA SER A 394 41.71 1.55 -1.85
C SER A 394 41.66 0.05 -1.49
N ASN A 395 40.51 -0.62 -1.64
CA ASN A 395 40.34 -2.04 -1.27
C ASN A 395 39.97 -2.93 -2.46
N CYS A 396 39.04 -2.50 -3.32
CA CYS A 396 38.62 -3.24 -4.51
C CYS A 396 39.01 -2.55 -5.83
N ASP A 397 39.79 -1.47 -5.77
CA ASP A 397 40.22 -0.65 -6.90
C ASP A 397 39.09 -0.07 -7.77
N MET A 398 37.84 -0.10 -7.27
CA MET A 398 36.70 0.54 -7.95
C MET A 398 36.97 2.03 -8.16
N GLU A 399 36.93 2.46 -9.42
CA GLU A 399 37.08 3.86 -9.83
C GLU A 399 35.78 4.39 -10.40
N GLU A 400 35.39 5.59 -9.98
CA GLU A 400 34.25 6.29 -10.56
C GLU A 400 34.42 7.81 -10.52
N MET A 401 33.73 8.51 -11.42
CA MET A 401 33.63 9.97 -11.38
C MET A 401 32.37 10.37 -10.63
N VAL A 402 32.51 11.21 -9.60
CA VAL A 402 31.40 11.66 -8.77
C VAL A 402 31.19 13.17 -8.85
N HIS A 403 29.98 13.60 -8.50
CA HIS A 403 29.56 15.01 -8.58
C HIS A 403 29.91 15.81 -7.33
N TYR A 404 29.99 15.16 -6.16
CA TYR A 404 30.21 15.86 -4.89
C TYR A 404 30.94 15.01 -3.86
N PHE A 405 31.70 15.67 -2.99
CA PHE A 405 32.24 15.09 -1.76
C PHE A 405 32.01 16.06 -0.60
N GLY A 406 31.33 15.61 0.45
CA GLY A 406 31.03 16.45 1.62
C GLY A 406 29.81 15.95 2.40
N LEU A 407 29.25 16.82 3.22
CA LEU A 407 28.12 16.50 4.11
C LEU A 407 26.75 16.83 3.50
N GLU A 408 26.68 17.84 2.63
CA GLU A 408 25.42 18.42 2.15
C GLU A 408 25.52 18.70 0.64
N PRO A 409 25.25 17.69 -0.21
CA PRO A 409 25.31 17.87 -1.67
C PRO A 409 24.29 18.91 -2.13
N ASN A 410 24.76 19.96 -2.82
CA ASN A 410 23.96 21.07 -3.33
C ASN A 410 22.85 20.64 -4.32
N PHE A 411 23.07 19.55 -5.05
CA PHE A 411 22.14 19.03 -6.05
C PHE A 411 21.09 18.05 -5.50
N VAL A 412 21.09 17.73 -4.20
CA VAL A 412 20.10 16.82 -3.59
C VAL A 412 19.22 17.60 -2.61
N PHE A 413 17.94 17.27 -2.55
CA PHE A 413 16.99 17.97 -1.69
C PHE A 413 16.96 17.41 -0.26
N GLY A 414 17.31 18.22 0.74
CA GLY A 414 17.02 17.95 2.15
C GLY A 414 17.87 16.85 2.80
N ILE A 415 19.06 16.54 2.27
CA ILE A 415 19.92 15.48 2.81
C ILE A 415 21.20 16.06 3.42
N LYS A 416 21.52 15.57 4.62
CA LYS A 416 22.76 15.82 5.35
C LYS A 416 23.34 14.48 5.80
N PHE A 417 24.56 14.20 5.40
CA PHE A 417 25.29 12.99 5.81
C PHE A 417 25.95 13.19 7.16
N ASN A 418 26.12 12.08 7.89
CA ASN A 418 26.84 12.07 9.16
C ASN A 418 28.36 12.10 8.97
N GLU A 419 28.85 11.82 7.75
CA GLU A 419 30.27 11.88 7.39
C GLU A 419 30.46 12.36 5.94
N PRO A 420 31.63 12.96 5.60
CA PRO A 420 31.94 13.34 4.24
C PRO A 420 31.86 12.13 3.29
N THR A 421 30.95 12.21 2.33
CA THR A 421 30.61 11.09 1.44
C THR A 421 30.76 11.49 -0.01
N TYR A 422 31.32 10.59 -0.82
CA TYR A 422 31.41 10.72 -2.28
C TYR A 422 30.05 10.36 -2.89
N ILE A 423 29.47 11.29 -3.64
CA ILE A 423 28.09 11.21 -4.10
C ILE A 423 28.04 11.57 -5.58
N MET A 424 27.33 10.75 -6.34
CA MET A 424 26.98 11.05 -7.73
C MET A 424 25.47 11.10 -7.91
N ARG A 425 25.01 11.83 -8.92
CA ARG A 425 23.64 11.72 -9.41
C ARG A 425 23.40 10.30 -9.89
N ASP A 426 22.18 9.79 -9.70
CA ASP A 426 21.82 8.45 -10.16
C ASP A 426 21.97 8.35 -11.69
N PRO A 427 22.92 7.55 -12.22
CA PRO A 427 23.18 7.48 -13.65
C PRO A 427 22.08 6.74 -14.42
N PHE A 428 21.17 6.04 -13.72
CA PHE A 428 20.08 5.28 -14.33
C PHE A 428 18.77 6.08 -14.43
N GLN A 429 18.78 7.35 -14.01
CA GLN A 429 17.64 8.23 -14.13
C GLN A 429 17.83 9.31 -15.17
N ALA A 430 16.71 9.68 -15.81
CA ALA A 430 16.68 10.84 -16.69
C ALA A 430 17.06 12.11 -15.89
N PRO A 431 17.84 13.03 -16.49
CA PRO A 431 18.18 14.29 -15.85
C PRO A 431 16.88 15.04 -15.49
N PRO A 432 16.87 15.75 -14.36
CA PRO A 432 15.64 16.36 -13.89
C PRO A 432 15.19 17.45 -14.87
N PRO A 433 13.87 17.62 -15.09
CA PRO A 433 13.35 18.61 -16.01
C PRO A 433 13.70 20.04 -15.57
N ARG A 434 13.74 21.00 -16.52
CA ARG A 434 14.20 22.39 -16.28
C ARG A 434 13.57 23.08 -15.07
N TRP A 435 12.33 22.75 -14.71
CA TRP A 435 11.61 23.32 -13.56
C TRP A 435 11.97 22.69 -12.20
N LYS A 436 12.82 21.65 -12.15
CA LYS A 436 13.27 20.98 -10.93
C LYS A 436 14.81 20.85 -10.96
N PRO A 437 15.58 21.87 -10.53
CA PRO A 437 17.04 21.88 -10.71
C PRO A 437 17.78 20.82 -9.88
N LYS A 438 17.16 20.33 -8.79
CA LYS A 438 17.75 19.33 -7.88
C LYS A 438 17.35 17.91 -8.26
N ALA A 439 18.32 17.01 -8.24
CA ALA A 439 18.11 15.58 -8.43
C ALA A 439 17.26 15.02 -7.27
N GLU A 440 16.31 14.16 -7.63
CA GLU A 440 15.51 13.42 -6.64
C GLU A 440 16.25 12.20 -6.10
N TYR A 441 17.20 11.65 -6.88
CA TYR A 441 17.95 10.44 -6.56
C TYR A 441 19.45 10.65 -6.76
N PHE A 442 20.24 9.95 -5.94
CA PHE A 442 21.70 10.00 -5.93
C PHE A 442 22.23 8.64 -5.47
N VAL A 443 23.50 8.36 -5.78
CA VAL A 443 24.22 7.18 -5.31
C VAL A 443 25.37 7.63 -4.42
N ALA A 444 25.43 7.10 -3.20
CA ALA A 444 26.56 7.28 -2.29
C ALA A 444 27.61 6.20 -2.57
N ILE A 445 28.75 6.60 -3.13
CA ILE A 445 29.79 5.69 -3.63
C ILE A 445 30.70 5.21 -2.50
N GLY A 446 31.14 6.12 -1.64
CA GLY A 446 32.16 5.82 -0.64
C GLY A 446 32.42 6.96 0.33
N SER A 447 33.32 6.74 1.27
CA SER A 447 33.80 7.74 2.22
C SER A 447 35.22 7.41 2.67
N HIS A 448 35.81 8.23 3.54
CA HIS A 448 37.12 7.94 4.12
C HIS A 448 36.98 7.03 5.34
N CYS A 449 37.88 6.04 5.43
CA CYS A 449 37.97 5.23 6.62
C CYS A 449 38.38 6.11 7.82
N LYS A 450 37.59 6.08 8.90
CA LYS A 450 37.86 6.88 10.10
C LYS A 450 39.21 6.62 10.78
N LEU A 451 39.81 5.44 10.56
CA LEU A 451 41.07 5.03 11.20
C LEU A 451 42.31 5.26 10.35
N CYS A 452 42.24 5.05 9.04
CA CYS A 452 43.40 5.17 8.16
C CYS A 452 43.25 6.23 7.07
N ASP A 453 42.12 6.94 7.03
CA ASP A 453 41.75 7.99 6.07
C ASP A 453 41.75 7.57 4.58
N LYS A 454 41.97 6.28 4.30
CA LYS A 454 41.88 5.74 2.93
C LYS A 454 40.44 5.79 2.42
N LYS A 455 40.29 6.11 1.12
CA LYS A 455 39.00 6.08 0.41
C LYS A 455 38.51 4.65 0.29
N VAL A 456 37.28 4.39 0.71
CA VAL A 456 36.65 3.07 0.59
C VAL A 456 35.22 3.17 0.10
N CYS A 457 34.81 2.27 -0.78
CA CYS A 457 33.45 2.22 -1.27
C CYS A 457 32.52 1.64 -0.20
N LYS A 458 31.22 1.86 -0.37
CA LYS A 458 30.17 1.39 0.55
C LYS A 458 29.84 -0.11 0.41
N ASP A 459 30.58 -0.84 -0.42
CA ASP A 459 30.45 -2.28 -0.55
C ASP A 459 30.79 -2.99 0.77
N SER A 460 30.02 -4.02 1.12
CA SER A 460 30.23 -4.84 2.31
C SER A 460 31.58 -5.56 2.33
N GLU A 461 32.20 -5.79 1.19
CA GLU A 461 33.54 -6.40 1.08
C GLU A 461 34.67 -5.39 1.30
N CYS A 462 34.36 -4.09 1.32
CA CYS A 462 35.36 -3.02 1.40
C CYS A 462 35.27 -2.20 2.67
N SER A 463 34.06 -1.92 3.15
CA SER A 463 33.85 -1.10 4.33
C SER A 463 32.69 -1.56 5.22
N PHE A 464 32.72 -1.07 6.45
CA PHE A 464 31.67 -1.25 7.44
C PHE A 464 31.28 0.12 7.99
N PHE A 465 29.98 0.40 8.02
CA PHE A 465 29.44 1.64 8.57
C PHE A 465 28.83 1.39 9.96
N TYR A 466 29.18 2.24 10.92
CA TYR A 466 28.53 2.29 12.23
C TYR A 466 28.10 3.71 12.59
N ILE A 467 29.06 4.54 13.01
CA ILE A 467 28.91 6.00 13.16
C ILE A 467 29.60 6.69 11.98
N ASN A 468 30.79 6.19 11.65
CA ASN A 468 31.57 6.51 10.46
C ASN A 468 31.86 5.22 9.70
N SER A 469 32.38 5.34 8.49
CA SER A 469 32.91 4.22 7.71
C SER A 469 34.30 3.82 8.15
N TYR A 470 34.53 2.50 8.17
CA TYR A 470 35.80 1.88 8.45
C TYR A 470 36.12 0.88 7.36
N CYS A 471 37.33 0.87 6.81
CA CYS A 471 37.74 -0.18 5.89
C CYS A 471 37.87 -1.51 6.62
N LEU A 472 37.59 -2.63 5.95
CA LEU A 472 37.60 -3.94 6.61
C LEU A 472 38.94 -4.30 7.24
N SER A 473 40.06 -3.88 6.64
CA SER A 473 41.39 -4.10 7.22
C SER A 473 41.59 -3.38 8.56
N CYS A 474 40.99 -2.20 8.76
CA CYS A 474 41.00 -1.51 10.04
C CYS A 474 39.99 -2.13 11.01
N VAL A 475 38.79 -2.48 10.54
CA VAL A 475 37.75 -3.15 11.35
C VAL A 475 38.27 -4.43 11.96
N ARG A 476 39.00 -5.27 11.22
CA ARG A 476 39.62 -6.50 11.73
C ARG A 476 40.55 -6.26 12.92
N LYS A 477 41.27 -5.13 12.95
CA LYS A 477 42.19 -4.78 14.04
C LYS A 477 41.48 -4.30 15.30
N VAL A 478 40.34 -3.64 15.14
CA VAL A 478 39.60 -3.01 16.25
C VAL A 478 38.23 -3.65 16.50
N ALA A 479 37.97 -4.84 15.95
CA ALA A 479 36.65 -5.48 16.02
C ALA A 479 36.13 -5.60 17.46
N ASN A 480 37.03 -5.90 18.40
CA ASN A 480 36.72 -6.06 19.82
C ASN A 480 36.40 -4.75 20.56
N THR A 481 36.64 -3.58 19.95
CA THR A 481 36.34 -2.27 20.57
C THR A 481 34.93 -1.79 20.26
N PHE A 482 34.22 -2.42 19.31
CA PHE A 482 32.82 -2.10 19.02
C PHE A 482 31.87 -2.69 20.08
N PRO A 483 30.65 -2.15 20.26
CA PRO A 483 29.64 -2.74 21.13
C PRO A 483 29.31 -4.20 20.76
N GLN A 484 28.94 -5.04 21.74
CA GLN A 484 28.74 -6.49 21.55
C GLN A 484 27.79 -6.83 20.38
N ASP A 485 26.70 -6.08 20.23
CA ASP A 485 25.72 -6.27 19.14
C ASP A 485 26.33 -6.06 17.74
N ILE A 486 27.31 -5.14 17.64
CA ILE A 486 28.04 -4.86 16.41
C ILE A 486 29.10 -5.92 16.16
N GLN A 487 29.76 -6.42 17.21
CA GLN A 487 30.74 -7.50 17.08
C GLN A 487 30.12 -8.76 16.46
N GLN A 488 28.87 -9.09 16.78
CA GLN A 488 28.17 -10.22 16.17
C GLN A 488 27.95 -10.04 14.66
N LYS A 489 27.52 -8.84 14.23
CA LYS A 489 27.37 -8.49 12.82
C LYS A 489 28.70 -8.54 12.08
N LEU A 490 29.75 -7.99 12.68
CA LEU A 490 31.11 -8.01 12.15
C LEU A 490 31.63 -9.42 11.98
N LYS A 491 31.43 -10.31 12.96
CA LYS A 491 31.82 -11.73 12.85
C LYS A 491 31.15 -12.41 11.66
N LYS A 492 29.86 -12.17 11.44
CA LYS A 492 29.12 -12.72 10.29
C LYS A 492 29.66 -12.19 8.96
N GLN A 493 29.87 -10.88 8.85
CA GLN A 493 30.37 -10.25 7.64
C GLN A 493 31.81 -10.67 7.32
N LEU A 494 32.69 -10.73 8.34
CA LEU A 494 34.06 -11.21 8.20
C LEU A 494 34.18 -12.72 7.96
N SER A 495 33.13 -13.50 8.22
CA SER A 495 33.09 -14.94 7.90
C SER A 495 32.60 -15.24 6.48
N MET A 496 32.01 -14.24 5.81
CA MET A 496 31.48 -14.35 4.44
C MET A 496 32.51 -13.94 3.38
N ILE A 497 33.64 -13.34 3.80
CA ILE A 497 34.73 -12.81 2.98
C ILE A 497 36.00 -13.56 3.37
#